data_AF-A0AAW0AEA3-F1
#
_entry.id   AF-A0AAW0AEA3-F1
#
_cell.length_a   1.000
_cell.length_b   1.000
_cell.length_c   1.000
_cell.angle_alpha   90.00
_cell.angle_beta   90.00
_cell.angle_gamma   90.00
#
_symmetry.space_group_name_H-M   'P 1'
#
loop_
_entity.id
_entity.type
_entity.pdbx_description
1 polymer ?
#
loop_
_entity_poly.entity_id
_entity_poly.type
_entity_poly.pdbx_seq_one_letter_code
_entity_poly.pdbx_strand_id
1 'polypeptide(L)'
;MSACCRPNKRLSFHLTLTSLSLSKSDPAPVKWEIALAHASPGALARTSSPPTYTRFMSNSPLLRDGVYPTDEFEDDPILARVNVCDCAVNHTKHRPSKSETRFLRLSICACIASLLYTLLNTSLLLRRQLSVSNDINYLDVILPTPNSYYGLQNAYRDPTAPPPPPIHNPAFFAGHMNASAPSTVLFKRHDSQFTDFGTIYTTDRRFVVNPQISTIFQFRVQDWGMEKCNITLTLSPSPSPPSSHSHEHGTKSHTRSPSTLKGKVDIWRLDIDSHKRLDPQTLTWTTRPPRASLLKSWELTDNAIEQRRRYETPEFKCASGEIVTFELACRGDGEGEEGCEVDFNQPREGFGTNLFLMQSSSLQ
;
A
#
# COMPACT_ATOMS: atom_id res chain seq x y z
N MET A 1 -23.97 48.83 -51.26
CA MET A 1 -22.95 49.38 -50.34
C MET A 1 -21.76 48.44 -50.32
N SER A 2 -20.61 48.92 -50.81
CA SER A 2 -19.35 48.19 -50.90
C SER A 2 -18.70 47.95 -49.54
N ALA A 3 -18.17 46.75 -49.32
CA ALA A 3 -16.97 46.49 -48.51
C ALA A 3 -16.47 45.05 -48.81
N CYS A 4 -15.36 44.91 -49.53
CA CYS A 4 -14.04 44.58 -48.99
C CYS A 4 -13.82 43.08 -48.67
N CYS A 5 -13.54 42.28 -49.71
CA CYS A 5 -12.81 41.01 -49.56
C CYS A 5 -11.30 41.30 -49.61
N ARG A 6 -10.59 41.02 -48.50
CA ARG A 6 -9.12 40.96 -48.49
C ARG A 6 -8.64 39.61 -49.02
N PRO A 7 -7.50 39.55 -49.73
CA PRO A 7 -6.93 38.30 -50.19
C PRO A 7 -6.28 37.52 -49.04
N ASN A 8 -6.51 36.21 -49.07
CA ASN A 8 -5.98 35.23 -48.13
C ASN A 8 -4.46 35.11 -48.28
N LYS A 9 -3.72 35.32 -47.18
CA LYS A 9 -2.26 35.16 -47.14
C LYS A 9 -1.90 33.68 -47.31
N ARG A 10 -0.99 33.38 -48.24
CA ARG A 10 -0.30 32.08 -48.34
C ARG A 10 0.51 31.85 -47.06
N LEU A 11 0.13 30.86 -46.26
CA LEU A 11 1.03 30.25 -45.28
C LEU A 11 1.93 29.26 -46.03
N SER A 12 3.22 29.58 -46.12
CA SER A 12 4.28 28.62 -46.46
C SER A 12 4.79 28.00 -45.16
N PHE A 13 4.61 26.69 -45.00
CA PHE A 13 5.27 25.94 -43.93
C PHE A 13 6.62 25.43 -44.42
N HIS A 14 7.72 25.94 -43.86
CA HIS A 14 9.04 25.34 -44.01
C HIS A 14 9.23 24.29 -42.91
N LEU A 15 9.32 23.02 -43.30
CA LEU A 15 9.75 21.92 -42.45
C LEU A 15 11.27 21.84 -42.50
N THR A 16 11.95 22.29 -41.45
CA THR A 16 13.38 22.05 -41.22
C THR A 16 13.54 20.72 -40.48
N LEU A 17 14.05 19.70 -41.18
CA LEU A 17 14.55 18.46 -40.60
C LEU A 17 15.94 18.70 -40.01
N THR A 18 16.03 18.86 -38.69
CA THR A 18 17.29 18.77 -37.96
C THR A 18 17.64 17.31 -37.71
N SER A 19 18.69 16.82 -38.35
CA SER A 19 19.30 15.52 -38.05
C SER A 19 19.99 15.57 -36.69
N LEU A 20 19.51 14.78 -35.73
CA LEU A 20 20.28 14.45 -34.53
C LEU A 20 21.31 13.37 -34.87
N SER A 21 22.59 13.71 -34.85
CA SER A 21 23.67 12.72 -34.80
C SER A 21 23.86 12.27 -33.35
N LEU A 22 23.55 11.01 -33.06
CA LEU A 22 23.90 10.37 -31.80
C LEU A 22 25.42 10.10 -31.79
N SER A 23 26.18 10.91 -31.05
CA SER A 23 27.56 10.62 -30.70
C SER A 23 27.58 9.67 -29.50
N LYS A 24 28.14 8.48 -29.70
CA LYS A 24 28.34 7.47 -28.67
C LYS A 24 29.66 7.79 -27.95
N SER A 25 29.58 8.47 -26.81
CA SER A 25 30.72 8.69 -25.92
C SER A 25 30.57 7.80 -24.68
N ASP A 26 31.55 6.91 -24.49
CA ASP A 26 31.64 6.05 -23.31
C ASP A 26 31.78 6.88 -22.02
N PRO A 27 31.04 6.54 -20.94
CA PRO A 27 31.19 7.23 -19.66
C PRO A 27 32.45 6.73 -18.93
N ALA A 28 33.43 7.61 -18.75
CA ALA A 28 34.52 7.40 -17.81
C ALA A 28 34.00 7.40 -16.37
N PRO A 29 34.59 6.62 -15.44
CA PRO A 29 34.14 6.55 -14.06
C PRO A 29 34.39 7.86 -13.31
N VAL A 30 33.31 8.45 -12.80
CA VAL A 30 33.35 9.63 -11.92
C VAL A 30 33.85 9.19 -10.55
N LYS A 31 35.09 9.57 -10.23
CA LYS A 31 35.69 9.42 -8.91
C LYS A 31 35.20 10.60 -8.04
N TRP A 32 34.33 10.33 -7.08
CA TRP A 32 33.96 11.31 -6.06
C TRP A 32 34.94 11.20 -4.89
N GLU A 33 35.72 12.25 -4.63
CA GLU A 33 36.43 12.44 -3.37
C GLU A 33 35.60 13.42 -2.53
N ILE A 34 35.03 12.92 -1.43
CA ILE A 34 34.35 13.75 -0.43
C ILE A 34 35.43 14.28 0.50
N ALA A 35 35.75 15.57 0.36
CA ALA A 35 36.58 16.28 1.32
C ALA A 35 35.74 16.58 2.58
N LEU A 36 36.03 15.90 3.68
CA LEU A 36 35.48 16.19 5.00
C LEU A 36 36.20 17.41 5.59
N ALA A 37 35.52 18.56 5.61
CA ALA A 37 35.94 19.72 6.36
C ALA A 37 35.66 19.51 7.85
N HIS A 38 36.71 19.41 8.66
CA HIS A 38 36.62 19.42 10.12
C HIS A 38 36.26 20.83 10.61
N ALA A 39 35.07 21.00 11.19
CA ALA A 39 34.72 22.16 11.99
C ALA A 39 34.75 21.79 13.48
N SER A 40 35.56 22.51 14.26
CA SER A 40 35.62 22.39 15.72
C SER A 40 34.38 22.99 16.39
N PRO A 41 33.86 22.40 17.48
CA PRO A 41 32.67 22.91 18.15
C PRO A 41 33.02 24.02 19.15
N GLY A 42 32.46 25.21 18.93
CA GLY A 42 32.40 26.31 19.89
C GLY A 42 31.22 26.12 20.85
N ALA A 43 31.54 26.15 22.15
CA ALA A 43 30.61 26.02 23.26
C ALA A 43 29.67 27.23 23.38
N LEU A 44 28.36 26.99 23.52
CA LEU A 44 27.43 27.92 24.15
C LEU A 44 26.40 27.16 24.98
N ALA A 45 26.51 27.33 26.29
CA ALA A 45 25.51 26.95 27.27
C ALA A 45 24.30 27.90 27.17
N ARG A 46 23.08 27.34 27.18
CA ARG A 46 21.88 28.09 27.57
C ARG A 46 20.87 27.19 28.25
N THR A 47 20.63 27.54 29.50
CA THR A 47 19.54 27.12 30.37
C THR A 47 18.21 27.66 29.85
N SER A 48 17.24 26.77 29.62
CA SER A 48 15.82 27.15 29.67
C SER A 48 14.95 25.91 29.91
N SER A 49 14.19 25.97 30.99
CA SER A 49 13.13 25.06 31.42
C SER A 49 12.08 24.77 30.35
N PRO A 50 11.46 23.56 30.32
CA PRO A 50 10.41 23.24 29.36
C PRO A 50 9.06 23.85 29.77
N PRO A 51 8.22 24.28 28.80
CA PRO A 51 6.86 24.69 29.09
C PRO A 51 5.94 23.48 29.25
N THR A 52 5.08 23.54 30.26
CA THR A 52 3.97 22.63 30.53
C THR A 52 2.98 22.66 29.35
N TYR A 53 2.81 21.53 28.66
CA TYR A 53 1.84 21.39 27.58
C TYR A 53 0.50 20.92 28.14
N THR A 54 -0.43 21.84 28.36
CA THR A 54 -1.84 21.54 28.66
C THR A 54 -2.57 21.17 27.37
N ARG A 55 -3.08 19.95 27.32
CA ARG A 55 -3.84 19.37 26.21
C ARG A 55 -5.25 19.99 26.18
N PHE A 56 -5.49 20.94 25.29
CA PHE A 56 -6.84 21.41 24.96
C PHE A 56 -7.60 20.31 24.19
N MET A 57 -8.66 19.78 24.79
CA MET A 57 -9.68 19.02 24.06
C MET A 57 -10.62 20.02 23.38
N SER A 58 -10.49 20.12 22.06
CA SER A 58 -11.43 20.84 21.20
C SER A 58 -12.71 20.02 21.04
N ASN A 59 -13.71 20.30 21.87
CA ASN A 59 -15.10 19.92 21.59
C ASN A 59 -15.67 20.89 20.56
N SER A 60 -16.00 20.39 19.37
CA SER A 60 -16.84 21.12 18.41
C SER A 60 -17.92 20.16 17.90
N PRO A 61 -19.18 20.29 18.35
CA PRO A 61 -20.29 19.63 17.70
C PRO A 61 -20.61 20.35 16.40
N LEU A 62 -20.61 19.56 15.34
CA LEU A 62 -20.95 19.90 13.96
C LEU A 62 -22.41 20.38 13.88
N LEU A 63 -22.61 21.47 13.12
CA LEU A 63 -23.92 21.94 12.70
C LEU A 63 -24.64 20.85 11.90
N ARG A 64 -25.89 20.63 12.31
CA ARG A 64 -26.88 19.74 11.74
C ARG A 64 -27.64 20.41 10.59
N ASP A 65 -28.05 19.56 9.65
CA ASP A 65 -29.24 19.66 8.80
C ASP A 65 -29.28 20.74 7.71
N GLY A 66 -28.61 20.44 6.59
CA GLY A 66 -28.99 20.92 5.27
C GLY A 66 -29.75 19.84 4.51
N VAL A 67 -31.08 19.85 4.63
CA VAL A 67 -31.99 19.08 3.78
C VAL A 67 -31.90 19.65 2.36
N TYR A 68 -31.31 18.91 1.44
CA TYR A 68 -31.40 19.21 0.00
C TYR A 68 -32.64 18.52 -0.56
N PRO A 69 -33.61 19.26 -1.13
CA PRO A 69 -34.70 18.66 -1.88
C PRO A 69 -34.14 17.97 -3.12
N THR A 70 -34.49 16.71 -3.30
CA THR A 70 -34.38 15.98 -4.56
C THR A 70 -35.46 16.53 -5.48
N ASP A 71 -35.13 17.55 -6.27
CA ASP A 71 -35.97 17.94 -7.40
C ASP A 71 -35.86 16.83 -8.45
N GLU A 72 -37.01 16.20 -8.69
CA GLU A 72 -37.29 15.32 -9.82
C GLU A 72 -36.96 16.08 -11.11
N PHE A 73 -35.91 15.64 -11.79
CA PHE A 73 -35.62 16.11 -13.15
C PHE A 73 -36.55 15.37 -14.09
N GLU A 74 -37.74 15.96 -14.30
CA GLU A 74 -38.65 15.60 -15.38
C GLU A 74 -37.91 15.73 -16.73
N ASP A 75 -37.87 14.62 -17.46
CA ASP A 75 -37.41 14.55 -18.84
C ASP A 75 -38.34 15.36 -19.75
N ASP A 76 -38.01 16.63 -19.98
CA ASP A 76 -38.59 17.45 -21.04
C ASP A 76 -37.84 17.23 -22.36
N PRO A 77 -38.43 16.53 -23.36
CA PRO A 77 -37.90 16.57 -24.71
C PRO A 77 -38.29 17.91 -25.35
N ILE A 78 -37.44 18.93 -25.20
CA ILE A 78 -37.53 20.15 -26.02
C ILE A 78 -37.15 19.76 -27.46
N LEU A 79 -38.16 19.30 -28.19
CA LEU A 79 -38.22 19.24 -29.64
C LEU A 79 -38.18 20.68 -30.17
N ALA A 80 -36.98 21.25 -30.27
CA ALA A 80 -36.74 22.41 -31.10
C ALA A 80 -37.01 21.99 -32.56
N ARG A 81 -38.22 22.28 -33.04
CA ARG A 81 -38.56 22.29 -34.46
C ARG A 81 -37.68 23.35 -35.13
N VAL A 82 -36.50 22.93 -35.58
CA VAL A 82 -35.74 23.66 -36.59
C VAL A 82 -36.54 23.52 -37.88
N ASN A 83 -37.21 24.60 -38.28
CA ASN A 83 -37.78 24.71 -39.61
C ASN A 83 -36.64 24.57 -40.61
N VAL A 84 -36.54 23.39 -41.21
CA VAL A 84 -35.71 23.16 -42.39
C VAL A 84 -36.36 23.96 -43.49
N CYS A 85 -35.81 25.14 -43.78
CA CYS A 85 -36.09 25.83 -45.02
C CYS A 85 -35.57 24.93 -46.15
N ASP A 86 -36.49 24.26 -46.84
CA ASP A 86 -36.27 23.66 -48.15
C ASP A 86 -35.90 24.77 -49.14
N CYS A 87 -34.64 25.18 -49.10
CA CYS A 87 -34.02 25.84 -50.24
C CYS A 87 -33.88 24.77 -51.30
N ALA A 88 -34.79 24.77 -52.28
CA ALA A 88 -34.66 24.02 -53.52
C ALA A 88 -33.29 24.36 -54.15
N VAL A 89 -32.29 23.51 -53.88
CA VAL A 89 -30.98 23.62 -54.48
C VAL A 89 -31.14 23.19 -55.93
N ASN A 90 -31.23 24.17 -56.81
CA ASN A 90 -31.04 23.94 -58.23
C ASN A 90 -29.67 23.28 -58.42
N HIS A 91 -29.68 21.97 -58.70
CA HIS A 91 -28.52 21.19 -59.10
C HIS A 91 -28.01 21.67 -60.46
N THR A 92 -27.37 22.84 -60.46
CA THR A 92 -26.43 23.18 -61.52
C THR A 92 -25.27 22.20 -61.38
N LYS A 93 -25.15 21.32 -62.37
CA LYS A 93 -24.15 20.25 -62.47
C LYS A 93 -22.77 20.89 -62.65
N HIS A 94 -22.26 21.49 -61.57
CA HIS A 94 -20.92 22.08 -61.53
C HIS A 94 -19.93 20.92 -61.65
N ARG A 95 -19.28 20.83 -62.82
CA ARG A 95 -18.15 19.92 -63.00
C ARG A 95 -17.11 20.31 -61.94
N PRO A 96 -16.73 19.39 -61.03
CA PRO A 96 -15.81 19.71 -59.95
C PRO A 96 -14.53 20.26 -60.57
N SER A 97 -14.14 21.44 -60.10
CA SER A 97 -12.92 22.07 -60.57
C SER A 97 -11.75 21.13 -60.26
N LYS A 98 -10.76 21.05 -61.15
CA LYS A 98 -9.53 20.25 -60.92
C LYS A 98 -8.82 20.61 -59.60
N SER A 99 -9.12 21.77 -58.99
CA SER A 99 -8.64 22.17 -57.66
C SER A 99 -9.33 21.43 -56.51
N GLU A 100 -10.62 21.14 -56.61
CA GLU A 100 -11.41 20.50 -55.53
C GLU A 100 -11.02 19.04 -55.36
N THR A 101 -10.74 18.34 -56.46
CA THR A 101 -10.24 16.96 -56.41
C THR A 101 -8.85 16.85 -55.78
N ARG A 102 -8.00 17.89 -55.92
CA ARG A 102 -6.70 17.95 -55.23
C ARG A 102 -6.87 18.18 -53.73
N PHE A 103 -7.78 19.08 -53.34
CA PHE A 103 -8.06 19.35 -51.93
C PHE A 103 -8.63 18.12 -51.21
N LEU A 104 -9.56 17.42 -51.85
CA LEU A 104 -10.12 16.18 -51.32
C LEU A 104 -9.05 15.10 -51.13
N ARG A 105 -8.15 14.92 -52.11
CA ARG A 105 -7.04 13.96 -52.00
C ARG A 105 -6.09 14.31 -50.85
N LEU A 106 -5.73 15.59 -50.70
CA LEU A 106 -4.88 16.04 -49.59
C LEU A 106 -5.55 15.82 -48.24
N SER A 107 -6.85 16.09 -48.13
CA SER A 107 -7.62 15.84 -46.90
C SER A 107 -7.66 14.36 -46.55
N ILE A 108 -7.90 13.48 -47.54
CA ILE A 108 -7.89 12.02 -47.33
C ILE A 108 -6.50 11.55 -46.89
N CYS A 109 -5.43 12.03 -47.54
CA CYS A 109 -4.06 11.70 -47.15
C CYS A 109 -3.73 12.15 -45.72
N ALA A 110 -4.20 13.34 -45.31
CA ALA A 110 -4.00 13.85 -43.95
C ALA A 110 -4.73 12.97 -42.91
N CYS A 111 -5.97 12.56 -43.17
CA CYS A 111 -6.73 11.66 -42.28
C CYS A 111 -6.04 10.30 -42.13
N ILE A 112 -5.56 9.72 -43.23
CA ILE A 112 -4.83 8.44 -43.19
C ILE A 112 -3.54 8.58 -42.38
N ALA A 113 -2.77 9.65 -42.61
CA ALA A 113 -1.55 9.91 -41.86
C ALA A 113 -1.81 10.08 -40.35
N SER A 114 -2.88 10.79 -39.96
CA SER A 114 -3.23 10.95 -38.55
C SER A 114 -3.65 9.63 -37.90
N LEU A 115 -4.40 8.77 -38.59
CA LEU A 115 -4.81 7.47 -38.07
C LEU A 115 -3.61 6.54 -37.87
N LEU A 116 -2.67 6.52 -38.83
CA LEU A 116 -1.44 5.75 -38.72
C LEU A 116 -0.56 6.24 -37.56
N TYR A 117 -0.47 7.56 -37.36
CA TYR A 117 0.28 8.13 -36.24
C TYR A 117 -0.33 7.77 -34.89
N THR A 118 -1.66 7.82 -34.77
CA THR A 118 -2.37 7.39 -33.55
C THR A 118 -2.17 5.91 -33.29
N LEU A 119 -2.30 5.05 -34.31
CA LEU A 119 -2.04 3.60 -34.18
C LEU A 119 -0.60 3.29 -33.77
N LEU A 120 0.37 4.02 -34.32
CA LEU A 120 1.78 3.86 -33.95
C LEU A 120 1.98 4.24 -32.48
N ASN A 121 1.47 5.39 -32.05
CA ASN A 121 1.61 5.84 -30.66
C ASN A 121 0.90 4.92 -29.67
N THR A 122 -0.31 4.46 -29.97
CA THR A 122 -1.01 3.50 -29.11
C THR A 122 -0.29 2.16 -29.07
N SER A 123 0.28 1.69 -30.18
CA SER A 123 1.09 0.46 -30.19
C SER A 123 2.38 0.60 -29.37
N LEU A 124 3.05 1.76 -29.42
CA LEU A 124 4.23 2.04 -28.61
C LEU A 124 3.90 2.16 -27.13
N LEU A 125 2.78 2.80 -26.78
CA LEU A 125 2.30 2.87 -25.40
C LEU A 125 1.90 1.49 -24.86
N LEU A 126 1.19 0.69 -25.66
CA LEU A 126 0.79 -0.66 -25.26
C LEU A 126 1.99 -1.58 -25.13
N ARG A 127 2.97 -1.51 -26.06
CA ARG A 127 4.24 -2.21 -25.92
C ARG A 127 4.98 -1.78 -24.67
N ARG A 128 5.02 -0.48 -24.35
CA ARG A 128 5.65 0.01 -23.12
C ARG A 128 4.92 -0.51 -21.88
N GLN A 129 3.60 -0.52 -21.86
CA GLN A 129 2.84 -1.06 -20.72
C GLN A 129 3.04 -2.58 -20.56
N LEU A 130 3.05 -3.33 -21.66
CA LEU A 130 3.30 -4.77 -21.65
C LEU A 130 4.75 -5.11 -21.28
N SER A 131 5.74 -4.34 -21.75
CA SER A 131 7.15 -4.50 -21.34
C SER A 131 7.38 -4.12 -19.88
N VAL A 132 6.78 -3.03 -19.40
CA VAL A 132 6.84 -2.65 -17.98
C VAL A 132 6.21 -3.74 -17.10
N SER A 133 5.24 -4.49 -17.61
CA SER A 133 4.63 -5.61 -16.87
C SER A 133 5.51 -6.86 -16.84
N ASN A 134 6.45 -7.04 -17.78
CA ASN A 134 7.30 -8.24 -17.88
C ASN A 134 8.74 -8.02 -17.38
N ASP A 135 9.25 -6.78 -17.36
CA ASP A 135 10.65 -6.46 -17.03
C ASP A 135 10.85 -5.75 -15.68
N ILE A 136 9.82 -5.58 -14.84
CA ILE A 136 10.05 -5.33 -13.39
C ILE A 136 10.27 -6.69 -12.69
N ASN A 137 11.08 -7.55 -13.29
CA ASN A 137 12.16 -8.19 -12.53
C ASN A 137 13.27 -7.15 -12.42
N TYR A 138 13.00 -6.04 -11.71
CA TYR A 138 14.07 -5.27 -11.10
C TYR A 138 14.90 -6.33 -10.39
N LEU A 139 16.12 -6.56 -10.85
CA LEU A 139 17.09 -7.39 -10.15
C LEU A 139 16.84 -7.20 -8.67
N ASP A 140 16.57 -8.30 -7.96
CA ASP A 140 16.31 -8.45 -6.53
C ASP A 140 17.56 -8.01 -5.74
N VAL A 141 18.09 -6.83 -6.08
CA VAL A 141 19.08 -6.09 -5.33
C VAL A 141 18.29 -5.56 -4.16
N ILE A 142 18.19 -6.43 -3.15
CA ILE A 142 17.69 -6.10 -1.83
C ILE A 142 18.65 -5.03 -1.30
N LEU A 143 18.34 -3.77 -1.59
CA LEU A 143 19.09 -2.66 -1.01
C LEU A 143 18.71 -2.58 0.46
N PRO A 144 19.69 -2.54 1.37
CA PRO A 144 19.42 -2.29 2.78
C PRO A 144 18.61 -1.01 2.89
N THR A 145 17.56 -1.04 3.70
CA THR A 145 16.80 0.20 3.94
C THR A 145 17.74 1.18 4.64
N PRO A 146 17.84 2.44 4.19
CA PRO A 146 18.72 3.42 4.83
C PRO A 146 18.34 3.57 6.30
N ASN A 147 19.35 3.51 7.17
CA ASN A 147 19.16 3.68 8.60
C ASN A 147 18.85 5.15 8.89
N SER A 148 17.63 5.45 9.36
CA SER A 148 17.20 6.80 9.76
C SER A 148 17.91 7.32 11.01
N TYR A 149 18.60 6.45 11.75
CA TYR A 149 19.29 6.77 13.00
C TYR A 149 20.82 6.76 12.85
N TYR A 150 21.32 7.05 11.65
CA TYR A 150 22.76 7.11 11.42
C TYR A 150 23.45 8.11 12.37
N GLY A 151 24.45 7.64 13.12
CA GLY A 151 25.21 8.45 14.07
C GLY A 151 24.67 8.42 15.50
N LEU A 152 23.46 7.90 15.72
CA LEU A 152 22.88 7.82 17.06
C LEU A 152 23.63 6.83 17.97
N GLN A 153 24.33 5.86 17.39
CA GLN A 153 25.24 4.97 18.11
C GLN A 153 26.41 5.68 18.80
N ASN A 154 26.73 6.90 18.36
CA ASN A 154 27.79 7.72 18.94
C ASN A 154 27.24 8.82 19.86
N ALA A 155 25.91 8.94 19.98
CA ALA A 155 25.31 9.96 20.83
C ALA A 155 25.51 9.60 22.31
N TYR A 156 25.98 10.55 23.11
CA TYR A 156 26.07 10.37 24.55
C TYR A 156 24.67 10.27 25.16
N ARG A 157 24.39 9.14 25.81
CA ARG A 157 23.21 8.97 26.65
C ARG A 157 23.66 9.01 28.10
N ASP A 158 22.97 9.82 28.89
CA ASP A 158 23.13 9.82 30.34
C ASP A 158 22.76 8.43 30.89
N PRO A 159 23.68 7.71 31.57
CA PRO A 159 23.41 6.37 32.11
C PRO A 159 22.40 6.41 33.27
N THR A 160 22.13 7.58 33.85
CA THR A 160 21.11 7.75 34.88
C THR A 160 19.70 7.93 34.30
N ALA A 161 19.59 8.20 32.99
CA ALA A 161 18.31 8.39 32.35
C ALA A 161 17.54 7.06 32.26
N PRO A 162 16.26 7.02 32.68
CA PRO A 162 15.46 5.80 32.64
C PRO A 162 15.33 5.28 31.20
N PRO A 163 15.27 3.95 31.00
CA PRO A 163 15.09 3.39 29.67
C PRO A 163 13.77 3.89 29.06
N PRO A 164 13.74 4.14 27.74
CA PRO A 164 12.49 4.45 27.04
C PRO A 164 11.46 3.33 27.26
N PRO A 165 10.15 3.68 27.29
CA PRO A 165 9.10 2.68 27.44
C PRO A 165 9.08 1.72 26.23
N PRO A 166 8.62 0.47 26.41
CA PRO A 166 8.52 -0.48 25.32
C PRO A 166 7.59 -0.03 24.18
N ILE A 167 7.93 -0.41 22.96
CA ILE A 167 7.12 -0.15 21.76
C ILE A 167 6.30 -1.40 21.44
N HIS A 168 5.00 -1.21 21.19
CA HIS A 168 4.10 -2.25 20.72
C HIS A 168 4.00 -2.15 19.19
N ASN A 169 4.72 -3.00 18.48
CA ASN A 169 4.83 -2.95 17.04
C ASN A 169 3.96 -4.03 16.39
N PRO A 170 2.77 -3.70 15.85
CA PRO A 170 1.89 -4.68 15.22
C PRO A 170 2.48 -5.18 13.89
N ALA A 171 2.09 -6.37 13.47
CA ALA A 171 2.57 -6.95 12.22
C ALA A 171 2.09 -6.10 11.03
N PHE A 172 3.02 -5.63 10.20
CA PHE A 172 2.65 -4.88 8.99
C PHE A 172 2.18 -5.83 7.87
N PHE A 173 2.53 -7.11 7.94
CA PHE A 173 2.13 -8.16 7.03
C PHE A 173 1.65 -9.38 7.82
N ALA A 174 0.55 -9.99 7.37
CA ALA A 174 0.08 -11.31 7.81
C ALA A 174 -0.56 -12.02 6.60
N GLY A 175 -0.10 -13.22 6.29
CA GLY A 175 -0.56 -14.02 5.15
C GLY A 175 -0.73 -15.49 5.53
N HIS A 176 -1.69 -16.15 4.91
CA HIS A 176 -2.02 -17.55 5.18
C HIS A 176 -1.40 -18.47 4.14
N MET A 177 -1.08 -19.69 4.55
CA MET A 177 -0.58 -20.72 3.64
C MET A 177 -1.22 -22.05 3.99
N ASN A 178 -1.56 -22.85 2.97
CA ASN A 178 -2.24 -24.12 3.13
C ASN A 178 -1.36 -25.29 2.70
N ALA A 179 -1.01 -26.16 3.64
CA ALA A 179 -0.25 -27.39 3.41
C ALA A 179 -0.95 -28.39 2.49
N SER A 180 -2.29 -28.46 2.55
CA SER A 180 -3.10 -29.35 1.72
C SER A 180 -3.25 -28.84 0.28
N ALA A 181 -2.97 -27.56 0.02
CA ALA A 181 -3.04 -26.94 -1.30
C ALA A 181 -1.77 -26.11 -1.56
N PRO A 182 -0.61 -26.78 -1.74
CA PRO A 182 0.68 -26.16 -1.48
C PRO A 182 1.11 -25.09 -2.50
N SER A 183 0.57 -25.16 -3.72
CA SER A 183 0.76 -24.16 -4.79
C SER A 183 -0.30 -23.07 -4.81
N THR A 184 -1.30 -23.13 -3.92
CA THR A 184 -2.40 -22.16 -3.89
C THR A 184 -2.01 -20.95 -3.07
N VAL A 185 -2.19 -19.77 -3.68
CA VAL A 185 -2.04 -18.48 -3.01
C VAL A 185 -3.32 -18.18 -2.23
N LEU A 186 -3.23 -18.05 -0.91
CA LEU A 186 -4.37 -17.67 -0.05
C LEU A 186 -4.46 -16.15 0.18
N PHE A 187 -4.15 -15.38 -0.86
CA PHE A 187 -4.26 -13.93 -0.80
C PHE A 187 -5.69 -13.50 -1.05
N LYS A 188 -6.43 -13.25 0.03
CA LYS A 188 -7.63 -12.44 -0.06
C LYS A 188 -7.18 -10.98 -0.13
N ARG A 189 -7.35 -10.34 -1.29
CA ARG A 189 -7.21 -8.88 -1.40
C ARG A 189 -8.01 -8.28 -0.26
N HIS A 190 -7.35 -7.49 0.61
CA HIS A 190 -7.96 -6.93 1.82
C HIS A 190 -9.36 -6.44 1.52
N ASP A 191 -10.29 -6.62 2.47
CA ASP A 191 -11.64 -6.11 2.35
C ASP A 191 -11.54 -4.59 2.15
N SER A 192 -11.58 -4.19 0.88
CA SER A 192 -11.42 -2.82 0.46
C SER A 192 -12.82 -2.27 0.36
N GLN A 193 -13.16 -1.34 1.25
CA GLN A 193 -14.43 -0.68 1.19
C GLN A 193 -14.30 0.52 0.26
N PHE A 194 -15.12 0.57 -0.78
CA PHE A 194 -15.29 1.80 -1.53
C PHE A 194 -16.14 2.75 -0.69
N THR A 195 -15.59 3.91 -0.38
CA THR A 195 -16.27 5.01 0.32
C THR A 195 -16.36 6.21 -0.61
N ASP A 196 -17.17 7.20 -0.26
CA ASP A 196 -17.29 8.44 -1.07
C ASP A 196 -15.96 9.20 -1.20
N PHE A 197 -15.00 8.93 -0.31
CA PHE A 197 -13.64 9.50 -0.34
C PHE A 197 -12.60 8.58 -1.03
N GLY A 198 -13.05 7.48 -1.63
CA GLY A 198 -12.20 6.50 -2.32
C GLY A 198 -12.14 5.14 -1.63
N THR A 199 -11.20 4.30 -2.08
CA THR A 199 -11.03 2.93 -1.56
C THR A 199 -10.23 2.91 -0.27
N ILE A 200 -10.86 2.49 0.83
CA ILE A 200 -10.21 2.27 2.12
C ILE A 200 -9.89 0.78 2.25
N TYR A 201 -8.62 0.45 2.42
CA TYR A 201 -8.19 -0.91 2.77
C TYR A 201 -8.26 -1.07 4.28
N THR A 202 -9.04 -2.04 4.75
CA THR A 202 -9.04 -2.37 6.18
C THR A 202 -7.65 -2.88 6.57
N THR A 203 -7.12 -2.30 7.64
CA THR A 203 -5.82 -2.68 8.21
C THR A 203 -5.92 -3.93 9.09
N ASP A 204 -7.13 -4.46 9.28
CA ASP A 204 -7.36 -5.60 10.14
C ASP A 204 -6.60 -6.82 9.61
N ARG A 205 -5.86 -7.46 10.51
CA ARG A 205 -5.05 -8.64 10.20
C ARG A 205 -5.75 -9.84 10.81
N ARG A 206 -6.14 -10.79 9.96
CA ARG A 206 -6.69 -12.07 10.41
C ARG A 206 -5.56 -13.07 10.60
N PHE A 207 -5.49 -13.69 11.76
CA PHE A 207 -4.59 -14.80 12.04
C PHE A 207 -5.41 -16.08 12.05
N VAL A 208 -5.05 -17.02 11.19
CA VAL A 208 -5.74 -18.32 11.06
C VAL A 208 -4.70 -19.42 11.11
N VAL A 209 -4.87 -20.34 12.06
CA VAL A 209 -4.01 -21.51 12.21
C VAL A 209 -4.87 -22.73 12.52
N ASN A 210 -4.67 -23.78 11.75
CA ASN A 210 -5.27 -25.10 11.96
C ASN A 210 -4.27 -26.15 11.40
N PRO A 211 -4.59 -27.46 11.40
CA PRO A 211 -3.63 -28.47 10.94
C PRO A 211 -3.14 -28.29 9.50
N GLN A 212 -3.91 -27.61 8.66
CA GLN A 212 -3.60 -27.39 7.25
C GLN A 212 -3.12 -25.97 6.98
N ILE A 213 -3.53 -24.99 7.78
CA ILE A 213 -3.27 -23.57 7.56
C ILE A 213 -2.29 -23.05 8.60
N SER A 214 -1.25 -22.36 8.13
CA SER A 214 -0.34 -21.56 8.97
C SER A 214 -0.46 -20.08 8.60
N THR A 215 -0.10 -19.20 9.53
CA THR A 215 0.00 -17.77 9.28
C THR A 215 1.46 -17.32 9.34
N ILE A 216 1.98 -16.74 8.25
CA ILE A 216 3.25 -15.99 8.27
C ILE A 216 2.97 -14.52 8.51
N PHE A 217 3.79 -13.88 9.33
CA PHE A 217 3.69 -12.47 9.62
C PHE A 217 5.07 -11.80 9.69
N GLN A 218 5.12 -10.51 9.34
CA GLN A 218 6.35 -9.71 9.37
C GLN A 218 6.18 -8.46 10.25
N PHE A 219 7.25 -8.15 10.97
CA PHE A 219 7.41 -6.87 11.67
C PHE A 219 8.62 -6.15 11.13
N ARG A 220 8.57 -4.82 11.18
CA ARG A 220 9.73 -3.98 10.92
C ARG A 220 10.19 -3.42 12.25
N VAL A 221 11.37 -3.81 12.70
CA VAL A 221 11.96 -3.35 13.96
C VAL A 221 12.09 -1.83 13.91
N GLN A 222 11.43 -1.17 14.85
CA GLN A 222 11.40 0.30 14.96
C GLN A 222 12.46 0.80 15.92
N ASP A 223 12.90 2.04 15.74
CA ASP A 223 13.77 2.81 16.62
C ASP A 223 15.14 2.18 16.97
N TRP A 224 16.18 3.01 16.92
CA TRP A 224 17.49 2.59 17.38
C TRP A 224 17.52 2.53 18.92
N GLY A 225 18.19 1.52 19.47
CA GLY A 225 18.25 1.31 20.92
C GLY A 225 17.05 0.54 21.49
N MET A 226 16.09 0.11 20.66
CA MET A 226 14.94 -0.73 21.03
C MET A 226 15.09 -2.17 20.48
N GLU A 227 16.30 -2.72 20.60
CA GLU A 227 16.76 -3.93 19.90
C GLU A 227 16.63 -5.22 20.73
N LYS A 228 15.90 -5.16 21.84
CA LYS A 228 15.46 -6.33 22.62
C LYS A 228 14.01 -6.64 22.28
N CYS A 229 13.79 -7.67 21.48
CA CYS A 229 12.49 -8.03 20.95
C CYS A 229 11.90 -9.27 21.62
N ASN A 230 10.59 -9.32 21.77
CA ASN A 230 9.83 -10.55 21.95
C ASN A 230 8.50 -10.48 21.19
N ILE A 231 7.90 -11.63 20.88
CA ILE A 231 6.55 -11.68 20.32
C ILE A 231 5.58 -11.85 21.47
N THR A 232 4.59 -10.98 21.54
CA THR A 232 3.54 -10.99 22.55
C THR A 232 2.19 -11.19 21.89
N LEU A 233 1.40 -12.13 22.42
CA LEU A 233 -0.01 -12.30 22.14
C LEU A 233 -0.79 -11.94 23.40
N THR A 234 -1.54 -10.84 23.35
CA THR A 234 -2.49 -10.48 24.41
C THR A 234 -3.87 -10.90 23.98
N LEU A 235 -4.53 -11.73 24.79
CA LEU A 235 -5.92 -12.07 24.61
C LEU A 235 -6.75 -11.12 25.46
N SER A 236 -7.79 -10.55 24.90
CA SER A 236 -8.74 -9.74 25.64
C SER A 236 -10.11 -9.90 25.01
N PRO A 237 -11.18 -9.95 25.83
CA PRO A 237 -12.51 -9.97 25.28
C PRO A 237 -12.66 -8.73 24.41
N SER A 238 -13.09 -8.93 23.15
CA SER A 238 -13.56 -7.81 22.36
C SER A 238 -14.65 -7.14 23.18
N PRO A 239 -14.65 -5.81 23.38
CA PRO A 239 -15.84 -5.15 23.88
C PRO A 239 -16.98 -5.62 22.98
N SER A 240 -18.04 -6.16 23.58
CA SER A 240 -19.26 -6.46 22.83
C SER A 240 -19.62 -5.18 22.08
N PRO A 241 -19.95 -5.26 20.78
CA PRO A 241 -20.44 -4.08 20.08
C PRO A 241 -21.57 -3.52 20.94
N PRO A 242 -21.53 -2.21 21.30
CA PRO A 242 -22.58 -1.63 22.12
C PRO A 242 -23.90 -2.01 21.47
N SER A 243 -24.78 -2.66 22.23
CA SER A 243 -26.07 -3.12 21.77
C SER A 243 -26.81 -1.94 21.13
N SER A 244 -26.71 -1.83 19.81
CA SER A 244 -27.23 -0.70 19.06
C SER A 244 -28.72 -0.87 18.92
N HIS A 245 -29.46 -0.41 19.93
CA HIS A 245 -30.78 0.19 19.73
C HIS A 245 -30.59 1.51 18.98
N SER A 246 -30.32 1.45 17.68
CA SER A 246 -30.52 2.57 16.76
C SER A 246 -30.62 2.01 15.36
N HIS A 247 -31.76 2.34 14.77
CA HIS A 247 -32.25 1.87 13.48
C HIS A 247 -31.45 2.45 12.31
N GLU A 248 -31.51 1.73 11.19
CA GLU A 248 -31.47 2.27 9.82
C GLU A 248 -30.25 3.12 9.43
N HIS A 249 -29.16 2.44 9.08
CA HIS A 249 -28.60 2.64 7.73
C HIS A 249 -27.82 1.38 7.35
N GLY A 250 -28.09 0.86 6.14
CA GLY A 250 -27.66 -0.46 5.65
C GLY A 250 -26.15 -0.65 5.40
N THR A 251 -25.30 -0.27 6.35
CA THR A 251 -23.91 -0.74 6.39
C THR A 251 -23.91 -2.17 6.89
N LYS A 252 -23.55 -3.10 5.99
CA LYS A 252 -23.33 -4.52 6.29
C LYS A 252 -22.54 -4.63 7.60
N SER A 253 -23.22 -5.05 8.66
CA SER A 253 -22.58 -5.39 9.92
C SER A 253 -21.59 -6.49 9.59
N HIS A 254 -20.30 -6.16 9.60
CA HIS A 254 -19.25 -7.17 9.51
C HIS A 254 -19.40 -8.02 10.75
N THR A 255 -20.11 -9.15 10.62
CA THR A 255 -20.23 -10.16 11.67
C THR A 255 -18.82 -10.60 11.99
N ARG A 256 -18.23 -10.01 13.04
CA ARG A 256 -16.89 -10.34 13.50
C ARG A 256 -16.92 -11.83 13.84
N SER A 257 -16.21 -12.62 13.04
CA SER A 257 -16.16 -14.08 13.22
C SER A 257 -15.76 -14.36 14.68
N PRO A 258 -16.45 -15.28 15.38
CA PRO A 258 -16.10 -15.63 16.74
C PRO A 258 -14.63 -16.05 16.76
N SER A 259 -13.87 -15.52 17.73
CA SER A 259 -12.47 -15.88 17.85
C SER A 259 -12.37 -17.26 18.51
N THR A 260 -11.85 -18.24 17.78
CA THR A 260 -11.56 -19.59 18.30
C THR A 260 -10.09 -19.62 18.72
N LEU A 261 -9.76 -20.06 19.93
CA LEU A 261 -8.38 -20.11 20.43
C LEU A 261 -8.14 -21.41 21.19
N LYS A 262 -7.94 -22.50 20.45
CA LYS A 262 -7.78 -23.83 21.02
C LYS A 262 -6.56 -24.54 20.44
N GLY A 263 -5.78 -25.17 21.31
CA GLY A 263 -4.70 -26.09 20.94
C GLY A 263 -3.30 -25.54 21.17
N LYS A 264 -2.30 -26.33 20.75
CA LYS A 264 -0.88 -25.98 20.90
C LYS A 264 -0.38 -25.38 19.60
N VAL A 265 0.10 -24.14 19.69
CA VAL A 265 0.70 -23.43 18.54
C VAL A 265 2.18 -23.20 18.77
N ASP A 266 2.94 -23.35 17.70
CA ASP A 266 4.37 -23.09 17.65
C ASP A 266 4.63 -21.79 16.89
N ILE A 267 5.57 -21.00 17.41
CA ILE A 267 6.07 -19.79 16.74
C ILE A 267 7.48 -20.06 16.25
N TRP A 268 7.64 -20.04 14.94
CA TRP A 268 8.91 -20.25 14.27
C TRP A 268 9.46 -18.92 13.76
N ARG A 269 10.75 -18.69 13.97
CA ARG A 269 11.52 -17.70 13.19
C ARG A 269 11.83 -18.32 11.84
N LEU A 270 11.64 -17.55 10.77
CA LEU A 270 11.91 -18.00 9.42
C LEU A 270 13.28 -17.51 8.92
N ASP A 271 13.91 -18.32 8.08
CA ASP A 271 15.17 -18.01 7.42
C ASP A 271 14.89 -17.26 6.11
N ILE A 272 14.96 -15.94 6.19
CA ILE A 272 14.76 -15.02 5.06
C ILE A 272 15.67 -13.82 5.27
N ASP A 273 16.14 -13.24 4.15
CA ASP A 273 16.87 -11.98 4.17
C ASP A 273 16.11 -10.91 4.97
N SER A 274 16.82 -10.28 5.89
CA SER A 274 16.27 -9.40 6.91
C SER A 274 15.80 -8.04 6.37
N HIS A 275 15.93 -7.80 5.07
CA HIS A 275 15.36 -6.66 4.37
C HIS A 275 14.28 -7.07 3.37
N LYS A 276 14.02 -8.37 3.19
CA LYS A 276 13.05 -8.87 2.22
C LYS A 276 11.63 -8.84 2.77
N ARG A 277 10.77 -8.13 2.05
CA ARG A 277 9.32 -8.19 2.24
C ARG A 277 8.74 -9.38 1.50
N LEU A 278 7.78 -10.04 2.12
CA LEU A 278 7.02 -11.08 1.44
C LEU A 278 6.02 -10.44 0.49
N ASP A 279 5.94 -10.99 -0.73
CA ASP A 279 4.87 -10.64 -1.67
C ASP A 279 3.66 -11.54 -1.38
N PRO A 280 2.52 -10.98 -0.94
CA PRO A 280 1.31 -11.76 -0.71
C PRO A 280 0.83 -12.53 -1.96
N GLN A 281 1.10 -12.02 -3.16
CA GLN A 281 0.63 -12.63 -4.41
C GLN A 281 1.39 -13.90 -4.80
N THR A 282 2.61 -14.07 -4.26
CA THR A 282 3.45 -15.23 -4.53
C THR A 282 3.59 -16.15 -3.31
N LEU A 283 3.04 -15.76 -2.16
CA LEU A 283 3.14 -16.54 -0.93
C LEU A 283 2.23 -17.77 -1.01
N THR A 284 2.87 -18.94 -1.07
CA THR A 284 2.24 -20.26 -1.08
C THR A 284 2.95 -21.14 -0.05
N TRP A 285 2.42 -22.33 0.23
CA TRP A 285 3.15 -23.29 1.06
C TRP A 285 4.50 -23.63 0.43
N THR A 286 4.57 -23.84 -0.89
CA THR A 286 5.81 -24.24 -1.58
C THR A 286 6.86 -23.13 -1.61
N THR A 287 6.43 -21.87 -1.72
CA THR A 287 7.33 -20.69 -1.83
C THR A 287 7.65 -20.05 -0.47
N ARG A 288 7.17 -20.63 0.63
CA ARG A 288 7.37 -20.08 1.96
C ARG A 288 8.85 -20.13 2.36
N PRO A 289 9.36 -19.13 3.11
CA PRO A 289 10.69 -19.23 3.69
C PRO A 289 10.79 -20.42 4.65
N PRO A 290 11.93 -21.14 4.67
CA PRO A 290 12.10 -22.28 5.58
C PRO A 290 12.15 -21.81 7.04
N ARG A 291 11.79 -22.71 7.96
CA ARG A 291 11.87 -22.47 9.40
C ARG A 291 13.34 -22.48 9.85
N ALA A 292 13.78 -21.42 10.51
CA ALA A 292 15.13 -21.30 11.08
C ALA A 292 15.20 -21.90 12.48
N SER A 293 14.28 -21.49 13.37
CA SER A 293 14.29 -21.90 14.78
C SER A 293 12.92 -21.75 15.44
N LEU A 294 12.57 -22.70 16.30
CA LEU A 294 11.38 -22.59 17.16
C LEU A 294 11.67 -21.59 18.29
N LEU A 295 10.87 -20.53 18.40
CA LEU A 295 11.00 -19.56 19.49
C LEU A 295 10.28 -20.01 20.75
N LYS A 296 9.02 -20.44 20.59
CA LYS A 296 8.16 -20.83 21.69
C LYS A 296 6.97 -21.62 21.18
N SER A 297 6.39 -22.39 22.10
CA SER A 297 5.09 -22.99 21.91
C SER A 297 4.14 -22.51 22.98
N TRP A 298 2.93 -22.16 22.57
CA TRP A 298 1.86 -21.69 23.42
C TRP A 298 0.74 -22.71 23.45
N GLU A 299 0.16 -22.91 24.62
CA GLU A 299 -1.06 -23.69 24.80
C GLU A 299 -2.22 -22.72 24.97
N LEU A 300 -3.04 -22.64 23.92
CA LEU A 300 -4.18 -21.75 23.83
C LEU A 300 -5.44 -22.52 24.21
N THR A 301 -6.25 -21.88 25.03
CA THR A 301 -7.52 -22.42 25.54
C THR A 301 -8.58 -21.35 25.40
N ASP A 302 -9.84 -21.72 25.15
CA ASP A 302 -10.90 -20.74 24.89
C ASP A 302 -11.14 -19.79 26.08
N ASN A 303 -10.96 -20.29 27.31
CA ASN A 303 -11.04 -19.49 28.53
C ASN A 303 -9.89 -18.46 28.68
N ALA A 304 -8.86 -18.52 27.84
CA ALA A 304 -7.72 -17.62 27.91
C ALA A 304 -8.11 -16.17 27.52
N ILE A 305 -9.15 -16.01 26.70
CA ILE A 305 -9.72 -14.69 26.37
C ILE A 305 -10.36 -14.06 27.60
N GLU A 306 -11.23 -14.80 28.30
CA GLU A 306 -11.94 -14.32 29.49
C GLU A 306 -10.94 -13.97 30.61
N GLN A 307 -9.88 -14.77 30.74
CA GLN A 307 -8.80 -14.56 31.71
C GLN A 307 -7.81 -13.47 31.31
N ARG A 308 -7.99 -12.82 30.15
CA ARG A 308 -7.08 -11.80 29.61
C ARG A 308 -5.62 -12.27 29.57
N ARG A 309 -5.39 -13.52 29.19
CA ARG A 309 -4.06 -14.11 29.22
C ARG A 309 -3.12 -13.40 28.26
N ARG A 310 -1.85 -13.37 28.64
CA ARG A 310 -0.73 -12.87 27.85
C ARG A 310 0.26 -14.00 27.62
N TYR A 311 0.64 -14.20 26.37
CA TYR A 311 1.62 -15.19 25.96
C TYR A 311 2.82 -14.46 25.35
N GLU A 312 4.03 -14.89 25.70
CA GLU A 312 5.26 -14.25 25.25
C GLU A 312 6.29 -15.28 24.81
N THR A 313 7.12 -14.91 23.83
CA THR A 313 8.34 -15.63 23.51
C THR A 313 9.48 -15.19 24.43
N PRO A 314 10.58 -15.97 24.52
CA PRO A 314 11.84 -15.45 25.05
C PRO A 314 12.28 -14.20 24.29
N GLU A 315 13.07 -13.37 24.97
CA GLU A 315 13.72 -12.21 24.36
C GLU A 315 14.76 -12.67 23.32
N PHE A 316 14.81 -11.96 22.19
CA PHE A 316 15.81 -12.13 21.15
C PHE A 316 16.29 -10.77 20.65
N LYS A 317 17.52 -10.74 20.10
CA LYS A 317 18.07 -9.53 19.48
C LYS A 317 17.47 -9.29 18.10
N CYS A 318 17.19 -8.03 17.80
CA CYS A 318 16.61 -7.57 16.54
C CYS A 318 17.22 -6.22 16.18
N ALA A 319 17.77 -6.05 14.98
CA ALA A 319 18.45 -4.81 14.60
C ALA A 319 17.44 -3.74 14.16
N SER A 320 17.69 -2.47 14.48
CA SER A 320 16.82 -1.38 14.03
C SER A 320 16.70 -1.35 12.49
N GLY A 321 15.47 -1.26 11.98
CA GLY A 321 15.17 -1.29 10.55
C GLY A 321 15.13 -2.68 9.91
N GLU A 322 15.47 -3.73 10.65
CA GLU A 322 15.34 -5.13 10.24
C GLU A 322 13.87 -5.51 10.04
N ILE A 323 13.61 -6.38 9.06
CA ILE A 323 12.34 -7.08 8.89
C ILE A 323 12.51 -8.48 9.47
N VAL A 324 11.79 -8.74 10.56
CA VAL A 324 11.75 -10.06 11.19
C VAL A 324 10.49 -10.78 10.76
N THR A 325 10.64 -12.06 10.38
CA THR A 325 9.58 -12.88 9.80
C THR A 325 9.36 -14.13 10.62
N PHE A 326 8.10 -14.41 10.92
CA PHE A 326 7.68 -15.53 11.76
C PHE A 326 6.55 -16.32 11.13
N GLU A 327 6.42 -17.58 11.52
CA GLU A 327 5.30 -18.45 11.20
C GLU A 327 4.63 -18.89 12.51
N LEU A 328 3.30 -18.77 12.55
CA LEU A 328 2.45 -19.38 13.57
C LEU A 328 1.80 -20.62 12.95
N ALA A 329 2.06 -21.78 13.53
CA ALA A 329 1.57 -23.07 13.05
C ALA A 329 1.06 -23.93 14.21
N CYS A 330 0.15 -24.86 13.94
CA CYS A 330 -0.20 -25.89 14.92
C CYS A 330 1.02 -26.77 15.17
N ARG A 331 1.20 -27.20 16.42
CA ARG A 331 2.23 -28.16 16.77
C ARG A 331 1.88 -29.53 16.18
N GLY A 332 2.87 -30.19 15.58
CA GLY A 332 2.67 -31.45 14.85
C GLY A 332 2.45 -31.19 13.37
N ASP A 333 3.54 -31.20 12.60
CA ASP A 333 3.49 -30.93 11.17
C ASP A 333 2.81 -32.09 10.43
N GLY A 334 1.60 -31.87 9.91
CA GLY A 334 0.96 -32.74 8.91
C GLY A 334 0.10 -33.90 9.42
N GLU A 335 0.23 -34.28 10.69
CA GLU A 335 -0.68 -35.23 11.36
C GLU A 335 -1.38 -34.46 12.47
N GLY A 336 -2.44 -33.73 12.08
CA GLY A 336 -3.12 -32.77 12.93
C GLY A 336 -3.41 -33.33 14.31
N GLU A 337 -2.86 -32.68 15.34
CA GLU A 337 -3.42 -32.79 16.68
C GLU A 337 -4.88 -32.34 16.56
N GLU A 338 -5.81 -33.30 16.62
CA GLU A 338 -7.23 -33.03 16.49
C GLU A 338 -7.62 -31.95 17.50
N GLY A 339 -8.09 -30.80 17.01
CA GLY A 339 -8.54 -29.69 17.84
C GLY A 339 -7.59 -28.51 18.02
N CYS A 340 -6.52 -28.40 17.21
CA CYS A 340 -5.80 -27.13 17.06
C CYS A 340 -6.55 -26.20 16.08
N GLU A 341 -7.15 -25.13 16.59
CA GLU A 341 -7.86 -24.12 15.82
C GLU A 341 -7.70 -22.75 16.47
N VAL A 342 -7.07 -21.84 15.73
CA VAL A 342 -6.83 -20.46 16.12
C VAL A 342 -7.32 -19.56 15.01
N ASP A 343 -8.32 -18.74 15.28
CA ASP A 343 -8.84 -17.75 14.36
C ASP A 343 -9.16 -16.47 15.12
N PHE A 344 -8.46 -15.39 14.83
CA PHE A 344 -8.79 -14.10 15.40
C PHE A 344 -8.46 -12.96 14.44
N ASN A 345 -9.22 -11.86 14.57
CA ASN A 345 -8.94 -10.61 13.89
C ASN A 345 -8.27 -9.65 14.87
N GLN A 346 -7.09 -9.17 14.47
CA GLN A 346 -6.37 -8.11 15.16
C GLN A 346 -6.97 -6.76 14.77
N PRO A 347 -7.53 -5.99 15.72
CA PRO A 347 -8.08 -4.67 15.47
C PRO A 347 -6.97 -3.68 15.11
N ARG A 348 -7.29 -2.68 14.28
CA ARG A 348 -6.41 -1.53 14.02
C ARG A 348 -6.05 -0.75 15.29
N GLU A 349 -7.02 -0.53 16.16
CA GLU A 349 -6.89 0.26 17.39
C GLU A 349 -7.66 -0.40 18.54
N GLY A 350 -7.11 -0.34 19.74
CA GLY A 350 -7.83 -0.61 20.98
C GLY A 350 -7.79 -2.05 21.52
N PHE A 351 -8.88 -2.41 22.21
CA PHE A 351 -9.04 -3.63 23.00
C PHE A 351 -9.41 -4.84 22.14
N GLY A 352 -8.76 -5.98 22.40
CA GLY A 352 -9.03 -7.25 21.73
C GLY A 352 -7.80 -8.15 21.69
N THR A 353 -7.92 -9.28 21.00
CA THR A 353 -6.77 -10.15 20.74
C THR A 353 -5.78 -9.46 19.82
N ASN A 354 -4.55 -9.27 20.28
CA ASN A 354 -3.49 -8.56 19.56
C ASN A 354 -2.21 -9.39 19.56
N LEU A 355 -1.60 -9.56 18.39
CA LEU A 355 -0.28 -10.13 18.21
C LEU A 355 0.68 -9.02 17.75
N PHE A 356 1.74 -8.80 18.52
CA PHE A 356 2.69 -7.72 18.24
C PHE A 356 4.11 -8.08 18.67
N LEU A 357 5.08 -7.40 18.08
CA LEU A 357 6.46 -7.41 18.50
C LEU A 357 6.60 -6.37 19.63
N MET A 358 6.88 -6.82 20.85
CA MET A 358 7.30 -5.94 21.92
C MET A 358 8.77 -5.62 21.71
N GLN A 359 9.11 -4.35 21.67
CA GLN A 359 10.48 -3.88 21.59
C GLN A 359 10.83 -3.14 22.88
N SER A 360 11.89 -3.54 23.56
CA SER A 360 12.35 -2.93 24.80
C SER A 360 13.75 -2.37 24.64
N SER A 361 14.16 -1.51 25.59
CA SER A 361 15.43 -0.82 25.46
C SER A 361 16.63 -1.75 25.60
N SER A 362 17.46 -1.73 24.57
CA SER A 362 18.80 -2.31 24.53
C SER A 362 19.90 -1.37 25.05
N LEU A 363 19.56 -0.09 25.27
CA LEU A 363 20.47 0.90 25.81
C LEU A 363 20.70 0.59 27.30
N GLN A 364 21.96 0.39 27.68
CA GLN A 364 22.40 0.18 29.06
C GLN A 364 23.09 1.42 29.59
#